data_AF-A0A7R9D840-F1
#
_entry.id   AF-A0A7R9D840-F1
#
_cell.length_a   1.000
_cell.length_b   1.000
_cell.length_c   1.000
_cell.angle_alpha   90.00
_cell.angle_beta   90.00
_cell.angle_gamma   90.00
#
_symmetry.space_group_name_H-M   'P 1'
#
loop_
_entity.id
_entity.type
_entity.pdbx_description
1 polymer ?
#
loop_
_entity_poly.entity_id
_entity_poly.type
_entity_poly.pdbx_seq_one_letter_code
_entity_poly.pdbx_strand_id
1 'polypeptide(L)'
;MKDTSLIKDKDLAYEVLMCVLYDDQYGPVADAYKHSLGYDYETKLYQLAKEADISCRSEDYMRVNGFDKTPDLLLSKPIAIGQHVVNWVESKALFADEELHEIYFSEQYDRYRNRYGPGMVIYWFGFVEPLPRGYTNRMVTVKESPIQSRNNLKVTYCSSPSIMKD
;
A
#
# COMPACT_ATOMS: atom_id res chain seq x y z
N MET A 1 -1.19 2.18 -22.90
CA MET A 1 -0.98 1.01 -23.78
C MET A 1 -0.69 1.51 -25.19
N LYS A 2 0.40 1.06 -25.83
CA LYS A 2 0.69 1.39 -27.23
C LYS A 2 -0.06 0.41 -28.12
N ASP A 3 -0.76 0.91 -29.13
CA ASP A 3 -1.55 0.11 -30.07
C ASP A 3 -0.64 -0.80 -30.91
N THR A 4 -0.76 -2.12 -30.72
CA THR A 4 0.06 -3.13 -31.43
C THR A 4 -0.33 -3.28 -32.89
N SER A 5 -1.53 -2.83 -33.29
CA SER A 5 -1.98 -2.85 -34.69
C SER A 5 -1.18 -1.90 -35.59
N LEU A 6 -0.38 -1.01 -34.99
CA LEU A 6 0.52 -0.10 -35.71
C LEU A 6 1.78 -0.81 -36.26
N ILE A 7 2.04 -2.06 -35.84
CA ILE A 7 3.14 -2.88 -36.36
C ILE A 7 2.75 -3.42 -37.73
N LYS A 8 3.53 -3.09 -38.77
CA LYS A 8 3.23 -3.45 -40.18
C LYS A 8 3.30 -4.95 -40.44
N ASP A 9 4.25 -5.63 -39.80
CA ASP A 9 4.40 -7.07 -39.89
C ASP A 9 3.32 -7.73 -39.02
N LYS A 10 2.44 -8.52 -39.66
CA LYS A 10 1.27 -9.10 -39.00
C LYS A 10 1.64 -10.19 -38.00
N ASP A 11 2.67 -10.98 -38.30
CA ASP A 11 3.08 -12.07 -37.43
C ASP A 11 3.73 -11.48 -36.18
N LEU A 12 4.62 -10.49 -36.36
CA LEU A 12 5.20 -9.73 -35.25
C LEU A 12 4.14 -8.97 -34.44
N ALA A 13 3.15 -8.34 -35.10
CA ALA A 13 2.06 -7.64 -34.42
C ALA A 13 1.27 -8.58 -33.50
N TYR A 14 0.99 -9.79 -33.99
CA TYR A 14 0.30 -10.83 -33.24
C TYR A 14 1.16 -11.34 -32.08
N GLU A 15 2.43 -11.66 -32.30
CA GLU A 15 3.34 -12.12 -31.24
C GLU A 15 3.47 -11.09 -30.11
N VAL A 16 3.69 -9.82 -30.46
CA VAL A 16 3.78 -8.73 -29.48
C VAL A 16 2.47 -8.55 -28.73
N LEU A 17 1.31 -8.63 -29.41
CA LEU A 17 0.00 -8.59 -28.76
C LEU A 17 -0.14 -9.74 -27.74
N MET A 18 0.26 -10.95 -28.10
CA MET A 18 0.21 -12.11 -27.21
C MET A 18 1.16 -11.94 -26.03
N CYS A 19 2.37 -11.44 -26.22
CA CYS A 19 3.29 -11.12 -25.13
C CYS A 19 2.67 -10.11 -24.16
N VAL A 20 2.04 -9.05 -24.66
CA VAL A 20 1.38 -8.03 -23.80
C VAL A 20 0.18 -8.61 -23.06
N LEU A 21 -0.66 -9.41 -23.72
CA LEU A 21 -1.85 -10.01 -23.11
C LEU A 21 -1.52 -11.03 -22.04
N TYR A 22 -0.45 -11.82 -22.22
CA TYR A 22 -0.01 -12.86 -21.30
C TYR A 22 1.11 -12.44 -20.35
N ASP A 23 1.53 -11.18 -20.36
CA ASP A 23 2.42 -10.63 -19.35
C ASP A 23 1.70 -10.66 -17.99
N ASP A 24 2.15 -11.55 -17.12
CA ASP A 24 1.56 -11.79 -15.80
C ASP A 24 2.02 -10.77 -14.75
N GLN A 25 2.96 -9.88 -15.09
CA GLN A 25 3.47 -8.83 -14.21
C GLN A 25 2.97 -7.44 -14.60
N TYR A 26 3.09 -7.07 -15.86
CA TYR A 26 2.85 -5.70 -16.36
C TYR A 26 1.83 -5.65 -17.51
N GLY A 27 1.16 -6.77 -17.79
CA GLY A 27 0.09 -6.83 -18.77
C GLY A 27 -1.21 -6.20 -18.25
N PRO A 28 -2.13 -5.80 -19.15
CA PRO A 28 -3.39 -5.17 -18.77
C PRO A 28 -4.27 -6.09 -17.90
N VAL A 29 -4.17 -7.40 -18.07
CA VAL A 29 -4.88 -8.39 -17.25
C VAL A 29 -4.31 -8.44 -15.83
N ALA A 30 -2.98 -8.46 -15.71
CA ALA A 30 -2.29 -8.42 -14.41
C ALA A 30 -2.59 -7.12 -13.67
N ASP A 31 -2.56 -5.98 -14.36
CA ASP A 31 -2.91 -4.67 -13.80
C ASP A 31 -4.37 -4.62 -13.32
N ALA A 32 -5.31 -5.12 -14.13
CA ALA A 32 -6.73 -5.18 -13.74
C ALA A 32 -6.94 -6.07 -12.50
N TYR A 33 -6.23 -7.21 -12.44
CA TYR A 33 -6.25 -8.09 -11.27
C TYR A 33 -5.69 -7.41 -10.03
N LYS A 34 -4.52 -6.78 -10.13
CA LYS A 34 -3.89 -6.02 -9.03
C LYS A 34 -4.80 -4.91 -8.51
N HIS A 35 -5.47 -4.18 -9.41
CA HIS A 35 -6.42 -3.13 -9.04
C HIS A 35 -7.65 -3.70 -8.33
N SER A 36 -8.25 -4.78 -8.85
CA SER A 36 -9.39 -5.43 -8.20
C SER A 36 -9.02 -5.93 -6.81
N LEU A 37 -7.85 -6.54 -6.68
CA LEU A 37 -7.36 -7.05 -5.42
C LEU A 37 -7.08 -5.91 -4.42
N GLY A 38 -6.49 -4.80 -4.87
CA GLY A 38 -6.30 -3.60 -4.05
C GLY A 38 -7.61 -3.10 -3.44
N TYR A 39 -8.64 -2.96 -4.27
CA TYR A 39 -9.97 -2.53 -3.86
C TYR A 39 -10.61 -3.47 -2.83
N ASP A 40 -10.46 -4.79 -3.00
CA ASP A 40 -10.98 -5.77 -2.03
C ASP A 40 -10.33 -5.61 -0.65
N TYR A 41 -9.02 -5.35 -0.60
CA TYR A 41 -8.29 -5.15 0.65
C TYR A 41 -8.53 -3.77 1.28
N GLU A 42 -8.77 -2.73 0.50
CA GLU A 42 -9.24 -1.43 1.01
C GLU A 42 -10.63 -1.56 1.64
N THR A 43 -11.53 -2.30 1.00
CA THR A 43 -12.86 -2.62 1.53
C THR A 43 -12.74 -3.43 2.82
N LYS A 44 -11.88 -4.46 2.85
CA LYS A 44 -11.57 -5.24 4.06
C LYS A 44 -11.04 -4.33 5.18
N LEU A 45 -10.12 -3.42 4.87
CA LEU A 45 -9.55 -2.48 5.84
C LEU A 45 -10.63 -1.57 6.44
N TYR A 46 -11.51 -1.01 5.62
CA TYR A 46 -12.61 -0.16 6.08
C TYR A 46 -13.58 -0.92 6.98
N GLN A 47 -13.91 -2.17 6.63
CA GLN A 47 -14.76 -3.03 7.44
C GLN A 47 -14.13 -3.34 8.80
N LEU A 48 -12.83 -3.65 8.84
CA LEU A 48 -12.09 -3.87 10.10
C LEU A 48 -12.05 -2.61 10.96
N ALA A 49 -11.84 -1.43 10.36
CA ALA A 49 -11.87 -0.16 11.09
C ALA A 49 -13.24 0.10 11.72
N LYS A 50 -14.33 -0.21 10.99
CA LYS A 50 -15.70 -0.09 11.49
C LYS A 50 -16.01 -1.06 12.62
N GLU A 51 -15.55 -2.31 12.51
CA GLU A 51 -15.70 -3.32 13.58
C GLU A 51 -14.94 -2.94 14.85
N ALA A 52 -13.82 -2.22 14.71
CA ALA A 52 -13.04 -1.69 15.81
C ALA A 52 -13.55 -0.33 16.34
N ASP A 53 -14.70 0.16 15.88
CA ASP A 53 -15.29 1.48 16.22
C ASP A 53 -14.34 2.66 15.96
N ILE A 54 -13.49 2.55 14.93
CA ILE A 54 -12.56 3.60 14.53
C ILE A 54 -13.27 4.55 13.56
N SER A 55 -13.48 5.79 14.00
CA SER A 55 -14.01 6.85 13.13
C SER A 55 -12.98 7.24 12.07
N CYS A 56 -13.29 6.96 10.80
CA CYS A 56 -12.44 7.25 9.65
C CYS A 56 -13.26 7.70 8.43
N ARG A 57 -12.57 8.28 7.44
CA ARG A 57 -13.08 8.64 6.12
C ARG A 57 -12.40 7.75 5.09
N SER A 58 -13.19 7.14 4.20
CA SER A 58 -12.67 6.38 3.07
C SER A 58 -12.13 7.30 1.98
N GLU A 59 -11.28 6.76 1.12
CA GLU A 59 -10.80 7.45 -0.07
C GLU A 59 -11.95 8.00 -0.94
N ASP A 60 -12.96 7.19 -1.25
CA ASP A 60 -14.11 7.61 -2.07
C ASP A 60 -14.81 8.86 -1.51
N TYR A 61 -14.99 8.90 -0.19
CA TYR A 61 -15.56 10.07 0.47
C TYR A 61 -14.67 11.29 0.28
N MET A 62 -13.35 11.15 0.43
CA MET A 62 -12.43 12.27 0.25
C MET A 62 -12.35 12.75 -1.20
N ARG A 63 -12.37 11.85 -2.18
CA ARG A 63 -12.38 12.20 -3.61
C ARG A 63 -13.63 13.00 -3.98
N VAL A 64 -14.81 12.58 -3.50
CA VAL A 64 -16.07 13.33 -3.72
C VAL A 64 -16.01 14.74 -3.11
N ASN A 65 -15.27 14.92 -2.02
CA ASN A 65 -15.09 16.22 -1.35
C ASN A 65 -13.92 17.06 -1.90
N GLY A 66 -13.32 16.67 -3.02
CA GLY A 66 -12.31 17.47 -3.73
C GLY A 66 -10.90 17.38 -3.16
N PHE A 67 -10.57 16.32 -2.41
CA PHE A 67 -9.19 16.08 -1.99
C PHE A 67 -8.37 15.52 -3.16
N ASP A 68 -7.25 16.16 -3.49
CA ASP A 68 -6.39 15.82 -4.64
C ASP A 68 -5.52 14.56 -4.42
N LYS A 69 -5.08 14.33 -3.19
CA LYS A 69 -4.32 13.14 -2.78
C LYS A 69 -4.87 12.60 -1.48
N THR A 70 -5.25 11.33 -1.50
CA THR A 70 -6.08 10.68 -0.49
C THR A 70 -5.44 9.37 -0.07
N PRO A 71 -5.10 9.19 1.22
CA PRO A 71 -4.80 7.85 1.73
C PRO A 71 -6.06 7.00 1.70
N ASP A 72 -5.93 5.68 1.75
CA ASP A 72 -7.09 4.77 1.73
C ASP A 72 -8.04 5.02 2.92
N LEU A 73 -7.47 5.27 4.10
CA LEU A 73 -8.20 5.74 5.28
C LEU A 73 -7.55 6.99 5.88
N LEU A 74 -8.37 8.00 6.11
CA LEU A 74 -8.04 9.14 6.95
C LEU A 74 -8.81 9.06 8.28
N LEU A 75 -8.11 9.01 9.41
CA LEU A 75 -8.75 8.87 10.71
C LEU A 75 -9.31 10.21 11.18
N SER A 76 -10.55 10.21 11.68
CA SER A 76 -11.17 11.41 12.26
C SER A 76 -10.47 11.82 13.56
N LYS A 77 -9.90 10.84 14.28
CA LYS A 77 -9.11 11.03 15.50
C LYS A 77 -7.85 10.18 15.41
N PRO A 78 -6.68 10.70 15.81
CA PRO A 78 -5.46 9.90 15.83
C PRO A 78 -5.59 8.72 16.79
N ILE A 79 -5.06 7.57 16.41
CA ILE A 79 -5.01 6.37 17.26
C ILE A 79 -3.57 6.06 17.66
N ALA A 80 -3.39 5.51 18.87
CA ALA A 80 -2.09 5.05 19.34
C ALA A 80 -1.93 3.56 19.07
N ILE A 81 -0.88 3.19 18.34
CA ILE A 81 -0.47 1.81 18.09
C ILE A 81 0.95 1.65 18.65
N GLY A 82 1.06 0.98 19.80
CA GLY A 82 2.31 0.93 20.56
C GLY A 82 2.76 2.32 21.00
N GLN A 83 3.96 2.74 20.61
CA GLN A 83 4.52 4.08 20.88
C GLN A 83 4.26 5.09 19.75
N HIS A 84 3.51 4.71 18.72
CA HIS A 84 3.31 5.52 17.53
C HIS A 84 1.88 6.06 17.45
N VAL A 85 1.75 7.31 17.04
CA VAL A 85 0.47 7.92 16.70
C VAL A 85 0.22 7.70 15.21
N VAL A 86 -1.01 7.33 14.84
CA VAL A 86 -1.42 7.10 13.46
C VAL A 86 -2.59 8.01 13.14
N ASN A 87 -2.49 8.76 12.03
CA ASN A 87 -3.53 9.68 11.55
C ASN A 87 -4.18 9.19 10.25
N TRP A 88 -3.47 8.37 9.47
CA TRP A 88 -3.92 7.82 8.21
C TRP A 88 -3.37 6.42 8.02
N VAL A 89 -4.05 5.61 7.22
CA VAL A 89 -3.68 4.24 6.90
C VAL A 89 -3.72 4.05 5.39
N GLU A 90 -2.68 3.41 4.87
CA GLU A 90 -2.56 2.97 3.47
C GLU A 90 -2.47 1.44 3.42
N SER A 91 -3.18 0.84 2.48
CA SER A 91 -3.32 -0.59 2.25
C SER A 91 -2.69 -0.96 0.91
N LYS A 92 -1.68 -1.82 0.94
CA LYS A 92 -1.02 -2.36 -0.24
C LYS A 92 -1.23 -3.87 -0.31
N ALA A 93 -2.10 -4.29 -1.24
CA ALA A 93 -2.42 -5.70 -1.51
C ALA A 93 -1.35 -6.40 -2.37
N LEU A 94 -0.08 -6.24 -1.99
CA LEU A 94 1.06 -6.76 -2.74
C LEU A 94 2.20 -7.14 -1.79
N PHE A 95 3.16 -7.87 -2.33
CA PHE A 95 4.45 -8.06 -1.67
C PHE A 95 5.40 -6.97 -2.16
N ALA A 96 5.99 -6.20 -1.24
CA ALA A 96 6.85 -5.10 -1.60
C ALA A 96 8.33 -5.39 -1.32
N ASP A 97 9.15 -5.29 -2.37
CA ASP A 97 10.60 -5.29 -2.26
C ASP A 97 11.13 -3.90 -1.84
N GLU A 98 12.46 -3.78 -1.78
CA GLU A 98 13.14 -2.55 -1.36
C GLU A 98 12.90 -1.39 -2.35
N GLU A 99 12.97 -1.65 -3.65
CA GLU A 99 12.77 -0.64 -4.69
C GLU A 99 11.33 -0.10 -4.67
N LEU A 100 10.34 -0.99 -4.62
CA LEU A 100 8.93 -0.60 -4.58
C LEU A 100 8.61 0.18 -3.28
N HIS A 101 9.26 -0.17 -2.17
CA HIS A 101 9.16 0.59 -0.92
C HIS A 101 9.65 2.04 -1.06
N GLU A 102 10.78 2.26 -1.73
CA GLU A 102 11.35 3.59 -1.93
C GLU A 102 10.49 4.43 -2.88
N ILE A 103 9.98 3.81 -3.95
CA ILE A 103 9.07 4.44 -4.90
C ILE A 103 7.80 4.90 -4.17
N TYR A 104 7.12 4.03 -3.43
CA TYR A 104 5.91 4.44 -2.71
C TYR A 104 6.18 5.49 -1.62
N PHE A 105 7.32 5.40 -0.93
CA PHE A 105 7.71 6.41 0.06
C PHE A 105 7.80 7.80 -0.57
N SER A 106 8.57 7.91 -1.65
CA SER A 106 8.90 9.17 -2.30
C SER A 106 7.71 9.75 -3.07
N GLU A 107 6.89 8.91 -3.69
CA GLU A 107 5.78 9.36 -4.52
C GLU A 107 4.49 9.60 -3.75
N GLN A 108 4.20 8.80 -2.72
CA GLN A 108 2.90 8.79 -2.03
C GLN A 108 3.03 9.15 -0.54
N TYR A 109 3.80 8.36 0.22
CA TYR A 109 3.73 8.39 1.69
C TYR A 109 4.24 9.70 2.28
N ASP A 110 5.31 10.29 1.74
CA ASP A 110 5.80 11.56 2.26
C ASP A 110 4.78 12.70 2.09
N ARG A 111 3.93 12.64 1.06
CA ARG A 111 2.86 13.62 0.86
C ARG A 111 1.77 13.52 1.92
N TYR A 112 1.31 12.30 2.20
CA TYR A 112 0.32 12.06 3.26
C TYR A 112 0.89 12.45 4.61
N ARG A 113 2.15 12.08 4.86
CA ARG A 113 2.88 12.46 6.07
C ARG A 113 2.93 13.98 6.26
N ASN A 114 3.33 14.72 5.22
CA ASN A 114 3.46 16.18 5.30
C ASN A 114 2.10 16.87 5.53
N ARG A 115 1.00 16.25 5.10
CA ARG A 115 -0.36 16.83 5.20
C ARG A 115 -1.10 16.45 6.48
N TYR A 116 -1.01 15.19 6.88
CA TYR A 116 -1.83 14.58 7.94
C TYR A 116 -1.00 14.10 9.14
N GLY A 117 0.33 14.22 9.08
CA GLY A 117 1.23 13.76 10.13
C GLY A 117 1.57 12.27 10.03
N PRO A 118 2.05 11.64 11.12
CA PRO A 118 2.42 10.23 11.14
C PRO A 118 1.28 9.30 10.69
N GLY A 119 1.63 8.23 9.98
CA GLY A 119 0.66 7.29 9.41
C GLY A 119 1.12 5.84 9.47
N MET A 120 0.32 4.95 8.88
CA MET A 120 0.55 3.52 8.85
C MET A 120 0.40 2.98 7.44
N VAL A 121 1.27 2.05 7.05
CA VAL A 121 1.18 1.32 5.80
C VAL A 121 1.03 -0.17 6.10
N ILE A 122 0.06 -0.82 5.49
CA ILE A 122 -0.21 -2.25 5.64
C ILE A 122 0.17 -2.93 4.33
N TYR A 123 1.15 -3.82 4.36
CA TYR A 123 1.46 -4.72 3.24
C TYR A 123 0.83 -6.08 3.51
N TRP A 124 -0.27 -6.38 2.82
CA TRP A 124 -1.06 -7.58 3.08
C TRP A 124 -0.30 -8.87 2.78
N PHE A 125 0.56 -8.87 1.75
CA PHE A 125 1.37 -10.06 1.41
C PHE A 125 2.79 -10.01 1.96
N GLY A 126 3.17 -8.89 2.59
CA GLY A 126 4.44 -8.71 3.26
C GLY A 126 5.44 -7.87 2.48
N PHE A 127 6.65 -7.80 3.01
CA PHE A 127 7.72 -6.99 2.46
C PHE A 127 9.10 -7.55 2.78
N VAL A 128 10.11 -7.08 2.07
CA VAL A 128 11.53 -7.37 2.33
C VAL A 128 12.06 -6.42 3.42
N GLU A 129 12.79 -6.98 4.38
CA GLU A 129 13.57 -6.23 5.38
C GLU A 129 15.05 -6.17 4.96
N PRO A 130 15.80 -5.11 5.31
CA PRO A 130 15.40 -3.97 6.14
C PRO A 130 14.63 -2.89 5.36
N LEU A 131 13.78 -2.14 6.07
CA LEU A 131 13.13 -0.96 5.48
C LEU A 131 14.13 0.21 5.32
N PRO A 132 13.94 1.08 4.31
CA PRO A 132 14.81 2.25 4.11
C PRO A 132 14.92 3.15 5.36
N ARG A 133 16.09 3.78 5.53
CA ARG A 133 16.40 4.66 6.68
C ARG A 133 15.52 5.93 6.62
N GLY A 134 14.36 5.89 7.26
CA GLY A 134 13.38 6.99 7.29
C GLY A 134 12.00 6.55 7.80
N TYR A 135 11.71 5.25 7.70
CA TYR A 135 10.50 4.62 8.21
C TYR A 135 10.46 4.56 9.75
N THR A 136 11.62 4.47 10.41
CA THR A 136 11.77 3.98 11.79
C THR A 136 11.17 4.83 12.92
N ASN A 137 10.81 6.10 12.67
CA ASN A 137 10.24 6.97 13.72
C ASN A 137 8.94 7.65 13.29
N ARG A 138 8.42 7.36 12.09
CA ARG A 138 7.42 8.22 11.44
C ARG A 138 6.29 7.47 10.75
N MET A 139 6.48 6.17 10.47
CA MET A 139 5.44 5.29 9.93
C MET A 139 5.50 3.91 10.55
N VAL A 140 4.32 3.32 10.76
CA VAL A 140 4.18 1.93 11.21
C VAL A 140 3.95 1.04 9.97
N THR A 141 4.73 -0.02 9.81
CA THR A 141 4.53 -0.99 8.72
C THR A 141 4.03 -2.31 9.28
N VAL A 142 2.89 -2.80 8.79
CA VAL A 142 2.24 -4.02 9.30
C VAL A 142 2.23 -5.09 8.22
N LYS A 143 2.50 -6.34 8.62
CA LYS A 143 2.34 -7.53 7.78
C LYS A 143 1.24 -8.42 8.34
N GLU A 144 0.34 -8.91 7.49
CA GLU A 144 -0.52 -10.04 7.86
C GLU A 144 0.32 -11.34 7.80
N SER A 145 0.38 -12.10 8.90
CA SER A 145 1.12 -13.37 8.93
C SER A 145 0.25 -14.46 8.30
N PRO A 146 0.68 -15.17 7.22
CA PRO A 146 -0.09 -16.27 6.64
C PRO A 146 -0.24 -17.46 7.60
N ILE A 147 0.56 -17.52 8.65
CA ILE A 147 0.61 -18.63 9.61
C ILE A 147 0.51 -18.04 11.02
N GLN A 148 -0.71 -17.93 11.54
CA GLN A 148 -1.13 -18.17 12.94
C GLN A 148 -2.50 -17.53 13.19
N SER A 149 -3.49 -18.42 13.36
CA SER A 149 -4.73 -18.28 14.14
C SER A 149 -5.25 -16.87 14.46
N ARG A 150 -6.46 -16.56 13.96
CA ARG A 150 -7.46 -15.62 14.51
C ARG A 150 -6.91 -14.27 15.04
N ASN A 151 -7.15 -13.23 14.24
CA ASN A 151 -7.28 -11.82 14.67
C ASN A 151 -6.05 -11.07 15.19
N ASN A 152 -4.81 -11.51 14.90
CA ASN A 152 -3.63 -10.72 15.27
C ASN A 152 -2.83 -10.27 14.03
N LEU A 153 -3.07 -9.04 13.60
CA LEU A 153 -2.14 -8.31 12.72
C LEU A 153 -0.77 -8.26 13.42
N LYS A 154 0.29 -8.80 12.79
CA LYS A 154 1.65 -8.63 13.30
C LYS A 154 2.12 -7.23 12.91
N VAL A 155 2.01 -6.32 13.87
CA VAL A 155 2.55 -4.97 13.77
C VAL A 155 4.07 -5.05 13.96
N THR A 156 4.81 -4.90 12.87
CA THR A 156 6.28 -4.78 12.95
C THR A 156 6.61 -3.31 13.14
N TYR A 157 7.01 -2.96 14.36
CA TYR A 157 7.54 -1.63 14.63
C TYR A 157 8.94 -1.56 14.05
N CYS A 158 9.17 -0.61 13.14
CA CYS A 158 10.50 -0.35 12.63
C CYS A 158 11.26 0.46 13.70
N SER A 159 11.69 -0.14 14.81
CA SER A 159 12.57 0.55 15.75
C SER A 159 13.99 0.55 15.19
N SER A 160 14.63 1.71 15.11
CA SER A 160 16.09 1.79 14.93
C SER A 160 16.75 0.90 16.00
N PRO A 161 17.82 0.13 15.70
CA PRO A 161 18.61 -0.48 16.74
C PRO A 161 19.09 0.66 17.65
N SER A 162 18.76 0.59 18.93
CA SER A 162 19.36 1.43 19.94
C SER A 162 20.87 1.28 19.77
N ILE A 163 21.53 2.31 19.25
CA ILE A 163 22.97 2.44 19.45
C ILE A 163 23.11 2.64 20.95
N MET A 164 23.36 1.55 21.69
CA MET A 164 23.96 1.64 23.01
C MET A 164 25.28 2.37 22.79
N LYS A 165 25.27 3.65 23.12
CA LYS A 165 26.49 4.39 23.39
C LYS A 165 26.93 3.96 24.78
N ASP A 166 27.91 3.07 24.81
CA ASP A 166 28.90 3.02 25.89
C ASP A 166 30.20 3.61 25.35
#